data_AF-A0A7W1ZTF9-F1
#
_entry.id   AF-A0A7W1ZTF9-F1
#
_cell.length_a   1.000
_cell.length_b   1.000
_cell.length_c   1.000
_cell.angle_alpha   90.00
_cell.angle_beta   90.00
_cell.angle_gamma   90.00
#
_symmetry.space_group_name_H-M   'P 1'
#
loop_
_entity.id
_entity.type
_entity.pdbx_description
1 polymer ?
#
loop_
_entity_poly.entity_id
_entity_poly.type
_entity_poly.pdbx_seq_one_letter_code
_entity_poly.pdbx_strand_id
1 'polypeptide(L)'
;MRDKRLDQLVLQLENYLECWKQINYFTNLARAKKFTSEDENHFLEVKSVIAQELELILSSVEVSYPTKEEVLNLISGAPSIRYLNEMNEGALRGFENQWHKIFIGFQSLLGQLKVQQRKLDGESKLGSFFSRK
;
A
#
# COMPACT_ATOMS: atom_id res chain seq x y z
N MET A 1 -11.14 23.16 -1.09
CA MET A 1 -9.77 22.86 -0.61
C MET A 1 -9.68 21.52 0.11
N ARG A 2 -10.67 21.12 0.93
CA ARG A 2 -10.68 19.80 1.61
C ARG A 2 -10.84 18.62 0.63
N ASP A 3 -11.72 18.70 -0.38
CA ASP A 3 -11.83 17.64 -1.41
C ASP A 3 -10.51 17.32 -2.08
N LYS A 4 -9.80 18.35 -2.56
CA LYS A 4 -8.53 18.15 -3.28
C LYS A 4 -7.49 17.36 -2.48
N ARG A 5 -7.44 17.53 -1.16
CA ARG A 5 -6.50 16.78 -0.30
C ARG A 5 -6.91 15.32 -0.15
N LEU A 6 -8.21 15.06 0.01
CA LEU A 6 -8.75 13.71 0.07
C LEU A 6 -8.58 12.98 -1.28
N ASP A 7 -8.84 13.66 -2.39
CA ASP A 7 -8.64 13.12 -3.74
C ASP A 7 -7.18 12.73 -3.97
N GLN A 8 -6.25 13.59 -3.56
CA GLN A 8 -4.82 13.32 -3.62
C GLN A 8 -4.43 12.12 -2.75
N LEU A 9 -4.96 12.04 -1.53
CA LEU A 9 -4.69 10.92 -0.63
C LEU A 9 -5.24 9.59 -1.18
N VAL A 10 -6.44 9.60 -1.77
CA VAL A 10 -7.02 8.42 -2.42
C VAL A 10 -6.11 7.94 -3.57
N LEU A 11 -5.72 8.86 -4.46
CA LEU A 11 -4.83 8.52 -5.58
C LEU A 11 -3.47 8.02 -5.09
N GLN A 12 -2.91 8.65 -4.06
CA GLN A 12 -1.66 8.24 -3.45
C GLN A 12 -1.74 6.83 -2.89
N LEU A 13 -2.80 6.52 -2.13
CA LEU A 13 -3.01 5.20 -1.56
C LEU A 13 -3.26 4.13 -2.64
N GLU A 14 -3.90 4.47 -3.76
CA GLU A 14 -4.03 3.58 -4.91
C GLU A 14 -2.67 3.23 -5.53
N ASN A 15 -1.83 4.23 -5.79
CA ASN A 15 -0.48 4.02 -6.31
C ASN A 15 0.39 3.20 -5.35
N TYR A 16 0.25 3.47 -4.04
CA TYR A 16 0.91 2.73 -3.00
C TYR A 16 0.51 1.24 -3.01
N LEU A 17 -0.79 0.94 -3.17
CA LEU A 17 -1.29 -0.43 -3.27
C LEU A 17 -0.78 -1.16 -4.52
N GLU A 18 -0.49 -0.47 -5.62
CA GLU A 18 0.18 -1.10 -6.78
C GLU A 18 1.61 -1.54 -6.43
N CYS A 19 2.35 -0.75 -5.64
CA CYS A 19 3.68 -1.14 -5.16
C CYS A 19 3.59 -2.42 -4.29
N TRP A 20 2.55 -2.53 -3.46
CA TRP A 20 2.31 -3.75 -2.66
C TRP A 20 2.07 -4.99 -3.51
N LYS A 21 1.36 -4.86 -4.64
CA LYS A 21 1.18 -5.99 -5.58
C LYS A 21 2.51 -6.44 -6.19
N GLN A 22 3.41 -5.50 -6.45
CA GLN A 22 4.74 -5.82 -6.96
C GLN A 22 5.56 -6.64 -5.95
N ILE A 23 5.47 -6.36 -4.65
CA ILE A 23 6.11 -7.20 -3.62
C ILE A 23 5.66 -8.67 -3.72
N ASN A 24 4.37 -8.93 -3.93
CA ASN A 24 3.87 -10.29 -4.14
C ASN A 24 4.36 -10.89 -5.46
N TYR A 25 4.44 -10.10 -6.54
CA TYR A 25 5.05 -10.55 -7.79
C TYR A 25 6.50 -11.03 -7.57
N PHE A 26 7.34 -10.24 -6.91
CA PHE A 26 8.72 -10.63 -6.61
C PHE A 26 8.81 -11.85 -5.69
N THR A 27 7.90 -11.97 -4.73
CA THR A 27 7.80 -13.16 -3.86
C THR A 27 7.54 -14.43 -4.69
N ASN A 28 6.67 -14.33 -5.70
CA ASN A 28 6.42 -15.43 -6.64
C ASN A 28 7.63 -15.74 -7.54
N LEU A 29 8.38 -14.72 -7.99
CA LEU A 29 9.64 -14.95 -8.72
C LEU A 29 10.67 -15.67 -7.84
N ALA A 30 10.79 -15.26 -6.57
CA ALA A 30 11.64 -15.91 -5.59
C ALA A 30 11.25 -17.38 -5.42
N ARG A 31 9.97 -17.67 -5.21
CA ARG A 31 9.43 -19.05 -5.11
C ARG A 31 9.74 -19.87 -6.36
N ALA A 32 9.60 -19.27 -7.54
CA ALA A 32 9.84 -19.92 -8.83
C ALA A 32 11.32 -20.09 -9.17
N LYS A 33 12.26 -19.49 -8.41
CA LYS A 33 13.70 -19.42 -8.72
C LYS A 33 13.96 -18.78 -10.10
N LYS A 34 13.11 -17.84 -10.50
CA LYS A 34 13.14 -17.17 -11.81
C LYS A 34 13.23 -15.67 -11.64
N PHE A 35 14.39 -15.19 -11.22
CA PHE A 35 14.65 -13.76 -11.08
C PHE A 35 16.03 -13.42 -11.62
N THR A 36 16.15 -12.20 -12.10
CA THR A 36 17.36 -11.62 -12.66
C THR A 36 17.94 -10.57 -11.71
N SER A 37 19.13 -10.07 -12.03
CA SER A 37 19.70 -8.91 -11.32
C SER A 37 18.85 -7.63 -11.50
N GLU A 38 18.14 -7.50 -12.63
CA GLU A 38 17.23 -6.38 -12.88
C GLU A 38 16.00 -6.46 -11.97
N ASP A 39 15.43 -7.65 -11.80
CA ASP A 39 14.33 -7.88 -10.84
C ASP A 39 14.76 -7.53 -9.41
N GLU A 40 15.97 -7.90 -9.03
CA GLU A 40 16.54 -7.60 -7.70
C GLU A 40 16.64 -6.08 -7.47
N ASN A 41 17.17 -5.33 -8.45
CA ASN A 41 17.24 -3.87 -8.36
C ASN A 41 15.85 -3.25 -8.27
N HIS A 42 14.92 -3.71 -9.12
CA HIS A 42 13.55 -3.20 -9.11
C HIS A 42 12.83 -3.50 -7.79
N PHE A 43 13.06 -4.67 -7.19
CA PHE A 43 12.54 -4.99 -5.85
C PHE A 43 13.02 -4.00 -4.79
N LEU A 44 14.30 -3.64 -4.79
CA LEU A 44 14.87 -2.65 -3.85
C LEU A 44 14.30 -1.24 -4.07
N GLU A 45 14.09 -0.85 -5.33
CA GLU A 45 13.44 0.42 -5.68
C GLU A 45 12.00 0.47 -5.16
N VAL A 46 11.21 -0.57 -5.44
CA VAL A 46 9.82 -0.68 -4.95
C VAL A 46 9.75 -0.61 -3.44
N LYS A 47 10.66 -1.29 -2.72
CA LYS A 47 10.73 -1.20 -1.26
C LYS A 47 11.02 0.22 -0.77
N SER A 48 11.90 0.93 -1.46
CA SER A 48 12.23 2.32 -1.14
C SER A 48 11.04 3.25 -1.33
N VAL A 49 10.29 3.07 -2.43
CA VAL A 49 9.03 3.79 -2.70
C VAL A 49 8.01 3.49 -1.60
N ILE A 50 7.84 2.22 -1.21
CA ILE A 50 6.92 1.83 -0.13
C ILE A 50 7.28 2.52 1.18
N ALA A 51 8.56 2.57 1.54
CA ALA A 51 8.98 3.21 2.78
C ALA A 51 8.69 4.72 2.78
N GLN A 52 8.95 5.40 1.65
CA GLN A 52 8.74 6.85 1.51
C GLN A 52 7.25 7.22 1.47
N GLU A 53 6.46 6.53 0.64
CA GLU A 53 5.03 6.78 0.49
C GLU A 53 4.25 6.50 1.77
N LEU A 54 4.69 5.53 2.57
CA LEU A 54 4.10 5.26 3.88
C LEU A 54 4.16 6.49 4.80
N GLU A 55 5.29 7.19 4.86
CA GLU A 55 5.42 8.40 5.68
C GLU A 55 4.45 9.50 5.23
N LEU A 56 4.32 9.67 3.91
CA LEU A 56 3.42 10.68 3.33
C LEU A 56 1.95 10.36 3.64
N ILE A 57 1.54 9.09 3.48
CA ILE A 57 0.18 8.65 3.80
C ILE A 57 -0.13 8.83 5.28
N LEU A 58 0.76 8.37 6.18
CA LEU A 58 0.55 8.47 7.63
C LEU A 58 0.57 9.92 8.14
N SER A 59 1.24 10.83 7.44
CA SER A 59 1.16 12.27 7.74
C SER A 59 -0.21 12.89 7.42
N SER A 60 -0.99 12.23 6.57
CA SER A 60 -2.26 12.75 6.02
C SER A 60 -3.50 12.11 6.62
N VAL A 61 -3.38 10.93 7.26
CA VAL A 61 -4.51 10.20 7.86
C VAL A 61 -4.09 9.45 9.11
N GLU A 62 -4.93 9.48 10.14
CA GLU A 62 -4.79 8.60 11.29
C GLU A 62 -5.18 7.17 10.88
N VAL A 63 -4.19 6.29 10.77
CA VAL A 63 -4.38 4.89 10.42
C VAL A 63 -4.29 4.04 11.68
N SER A 64 -5.37 3.35 12.03
CA SER A 64 -5.38 2.38 13.13
C SER A 64 -4.73 1.05 12.75
N TYR A 65 -4.83 0.67 11.48
CA TYR A 65 -4.22 -0.54 10.93
C TYR A 65 -4.12 -0.44 9.39
N PRO A 66 -3.01 -0.88 8.76
CA PRO A 66 -1.78 -1.40 9.36
C PRO A 66 -0.90 -0.30 9.97
N THR A 67 -0.13 -0.65 10.99
CA THR A 67 0.79 0.30 11.65
C THR A 67 2.08 0.49 10.86
N LYS A 68 2.76 1.62 11.06
CA LYS A 68 4.07 1.90 10.47
C LYS A 68 5.08 0.79 10.76
N GLU A 69 5.13 0.36 12.02
CA GLU A 69 6.06 -0.67 12.48
C GLU A 69 5.82 -2.01 11.77
N GLU A 70 4.57 -2.45 11.64
CA GLU A 70 4.24 -3.70 10.94
C GLU A 70 4.69 -3.68 9.47
N VAL A 71 4.50 -2.55 8.80
CA VAL A 71 4.94 -2.38 7.41
C VAL A 71 6.46 -2.42 7.32
N LEU A 72 7.16 -1.63 8.13
CA LEU A 72 8.62 -1.58 8.11
C LEU A 72 9.25 -2.92 8.48
N ASN A 73 8.67 -3.64 9.45
CA ASN A 73 9.12 -4.98 9.83
C ASN A 73 8.98 -5.99 8.68
N LEU A 74 7.87 -5.96 7.93
CA LEU A 74 7.73 -6.81 6.74
C LEU A 74 8.78 -6.46 5.67
N ILE A 75 8.90 -5.19 5.32
CA ILE A 75 9.77 -4.74 4.22
C ILE A 75 11.25 -4.96 4.55
N SER A 76 11.66 -4.73 5.80
CA SER A 76 13.02 -5.02 6.27
C SER A 76 13.29 -6.51 6.39
N GLY A 77 12.26 -7.33 6.71
CA GLY A 77 12.35 -8.78 6.82
C GLY A 77 12.60 -9.52 5.49
N ALA A 78 12.54 -8.83 4.36
CA ALA A 78 12.87 -9.37 3.04
C ALA A 78 13.90 -8.47 2.32
N PRO A 79 15.18 -8.47 2.72
CA PRO A 79 16.21 -7.57 2.19
C PRO A 79 16.39 -7.69 0.67
N SER A 80 16.25 -8.88 0.09
CA SER A 80 16.44 -9.18 -1.34
C SER A 80 15.49 -10.29 -1.82
N ILE A 81 15.27 -10.39 -3.14
CA ILE A 81 14.58 -11.53 -3.76
C ILE A 81 15.38 -12.81 -3.49
N ARG A 82 16.71 -12.75 -3.58
CA ARG A 82 17.57 -13.87 -3.19
C ARG A 82 17.30 -14.36 -1.76
N TYR A 83 17.18 -13.44 -0.80
CA TYR A 83 16.89 -13.82 0.58
C TYR A 83 15.52 -14.49 0.70
N LEU A 84 14.49 -13.98 0.01
CA LEU A 84 13.17 -14.63 -0.06
C LEU A 84 13.25 -16.04 -0.66
N ASN A 85 14.11 -16.25 -1.65
CA ASN A 85 14.33 -17.57 -2.25
C ASN A 85 15.01 -18.57 -1.31
N GLU A 86 15.91 -18.09 -0.46
CA GLU A 86 16.66 -18.90 0.51
C GLU A 86 15.85 -19.24 1.77
N MET A 87 14.74 -18.53 2.01
CA MET A 87 13.80 -18.86 3.09
C MET A 87 13.25 -20.28 2.96
N ASN A 88 13.07 -20.95 4.10
CA ASN A 88 12.30 -22.19 4.11
C ASN A 88 10.81 -21.90 3.82
N GLU A 89 10.08 -22.93 3.36
CA GLU A 89 8.66 -22.82 2.99
C GLU A 89 7.78 -22.25 4.12
N GLY A 90 8.09 -22.55 5.38
CA GLY A 90 7.33 -22.02 6.51
C GLY A 90 7.52 -20.51 6.69
N ALA A 91 8.76 -20.05 6.62
CA ALA A 91 9.12 -18.63 6.70
C ALA A 91 8.55 -17.84 5.51
N LEU A 92 8.64 -18.38 4.30
CA LEU A 92 8.10 -17.74 3.10
C LEU A 92 6.57 -17.61 3.17
N ARG A 93 5.86 -18.66 3.61
CA ARG A 93 4.40 -18.57 3.86
C ARG A 93 4.06 -17.60 4.98
N GLY A 94 4.90 -17.51 6.01
CA GLY A 94 4.76 -16.52 7.07
C GLY A 94 4.83 -15.09 6.53
N PHE A 95 5.82 -14.82 5.67
CA PHE A 95 5.96 -13.54 4.97
C PHE A 95 4.74 -13.22 4.10
N GLU A 96 4.28 -14.17 3.27
CA GLU A 96 3.10 -14.01 2.42
C GLU A 96 1.83 -13.71 3.23
N ASN A 97 1.64 -14.39 4.36
CA ASN A 97 0.52 -14.16 5.25
C ASN A 97 0.55 -12.75 5.87
N GLN A 98 1.72 -12.30 6.33
CA GLN A 98 1.87 -10.96 6.90
C GLN A 98 1.68 -9.88 5.83
N TRP A 99 2.26 -10.07 4.63
CA TRP A 99 2.03 -9.22 3.47
C TRP A 99 0.53 -9.09 3.16
N HIS A 100 -0.19 -10.21 3.11
CA HIS A 100 -1.61 -10.22 2.79
C HIS A 100 -2.46 -9.47 3.82
N LYS A 101 -2.18 -9.66 5.12
CA LYS A 101 -2.87 -8.95 6.21
C LYS A 101 -2.70 -7.44 6.09
N ILE A 102 -1.46 -6.98 5.88
CA ILE A 102 -1.16 -5.56 5.70
C ILE A 102 -1.85 -5.02 4.44
N PHE A 103 -1.79 -5.76 3.32
CA PHE A 103 -2.45 -5.37 2.08
C PHE A 103 -3.96 -5.19 2.25
N ILE A 104 -4.65 -6.13 2.92
CA ILE A 104 -6.08 -6.02 3.21
C ILE A 104 -6.37 -4.82 4.13
N GLY A 105 -5.50 -4.54 5.09
CA GLY A 105 -5.61 -3.34 5.93
C GLY A 105 -5.62 -2.05 5.10
N PHE A 106 -4.66 -1.90 4.18
CA PHE A 106 -4.63 -0.75 3.27
C PHE A 106 -5.82 -0.69 2.30
N GLN A 107 -6.29 -1.84 1.81
CA GLN A 107 -7.52 -1.89 0.98
C GLN A 107 -8.75 -1.41 1.77
N SER A 108 -8.87 -1.79 3.04
CA SER A 108 -9.93 -1.30 3.92
C SER A 108 -9.85 0.21 4.10
N LEU A 109 -8.65 0.75 4.37
CA LEU A 109 -8.41 2.18 4.48
C LEU A 109 -8.82 2.92 3.20
N LEU A 110 -8.42 2.42 2.03
CA LEU A 110 -8.82 3.00 0.74
C LEU A 110 -10.34 3.03 0.58
N GLY A 111 -11.02 1.94 0.96
CA GLY A 111 -12.48 1.88 0.97
C GLY A 111 -13.11 2.96 1.84
N GLN A 112 -12.58 3.17 3.04
CA GLN A 112 -13.05 4.22 3.96
C GLN A 112 -12.86 5.63 3.38
N LEU A 113 -11.69 5.91 2.81
CA LEU A 113 -11.40 7.21 2.18
C LEU A 113 -12.31 7.47 0.97
N LYS A 114 -12.57 6.45 0.14
CA LYS A 114 -13.50 6.56 -0.99
C LYS A 114 -14.95 6.80 -0.55
N VAL A 115 -15.37 6.25 0.57
CA VAL A 115 -16.69 6.55 1.16
C VAL A 115 -16.76 8.01 1.63
N GLN A 116 -15.71 8.52 2.26
CA GLN A 116 -15.63 9.92 2.67
C GLN A 116 -15.68 10.87 1.46
N GLN A 117 -14.93 10.54 0.40
CA GLN A 117 -14.90 11.29 -0.85
C GLN A 117 -16.31 11.43 -1.46
N ARG A 118 -17.03 10.31 -1.59
CA ARG A 118 -18.40 10.30 -2.12
C ARG A 118 -19.40 11.10 -1.28
N LYS A 119 -19.23 11.12 0.05
CA LYS A 119 -20.11 11.90 0.94
C LYS A 119 -19.93 13.40 0.69
N LEU A 120 -18.69 13.88 0.58
CA LEU A 120 -18.38 15.28 0.31
C LEU A 120 -18.86 15.71 -1.09
N ASP A 121 -18.73 14.84 -2.09
CA ASP A 121 -19.26 15.06 -3.44
C ASP A 121 -20.80 15.19 -3.44
N GLY A 122 -21.48 14.37 -2.65
CA GLY A 122 -22.94 14.37 -2.51
C GLY A 122 -23.48 15.61 -1.81
N GLU A 123 -22.84 16.01 -0.70
CA GLU A 123 -23.19 17.21 0.06
C GLU A 123 -22.98 18.50 -0.75
N SER A 124 -21.87 18.58 -1.51
CA SER A 124 -21.56 19.74 -2.36
C SER A 124 -22.60 19.98 -3.47
N LYS A 125 -23.17 18.90 -4.03
CA LYS A 125 -24.22 18.99 -5.04
C LYS A 125 -25.56 19.46 -4.47
N LEU A 126 -25.91 19.02 -3.26
CA LEU A 126 -27.13 19.46 -2.59
C LEU A 126 -27.05 20.94 -2.15
N GLY A 127 -25.95 21.37 -1.55
CA GLY A 127 -25.76 22.77 -1.13
C GLY A 127 -25.82 23.77 -2.29
N SER A 128 -25.23 23.43 -3.43
CA SER A 128 -25.27 24.26 -4.66
C SER A 128 -26.68 24.39 -5.25
N PHE A 129 -27.52 23.36 -5.09
CA PHE A 129 -28.90 23.37 -5.58
C PHE A 129 -29.83 24.21 -4.70
N PHE A 130 -29.60 24.24 -3.39
CA PHE A 130 -30.39 25.06 -2.45
C PHE A 130 -29.97 26.54 -2.42
N SER A 131 -28.72 26.87 -2.74
CA SER A 131 -28.24 28.27 -2.81
C SER A 131 -28.71 29.02 -4.08
N ARG A 132 -29.32 28.33 -5.05
CA ARG A 132 -29.78 28.91 -6.33
C ARG A 132 -31.29 29.22 -6.40
N LYS A 133 -32.00 29.12 -5.28
CA LYS A 133 -33.38 29.57 -5.12
C LYS A 133 -33.43 30.83 -4.26
#